data_AF-X0XPB9-F1
#
_entry.id   AF-X0XPB9-F1
#
_cell.length_a   1.000
_cell.length_b   1.000
_cell.length_c   1.000
_cell.angle_alpha   90.00
_cell.angle_beta   90.00
_cell.angle_gamma   90.00
#
_symmetry.space_group_name_H-M   'P 1'
#
loop_
_entity.id
_entity.type
_entity.pdbx_description
1 polymer ?
#
loop_
_entity_poly.entity_id
_entity_poly.type
_entity_poly.pdbx_seq_one_letter_code
_entity_poly.pdbx_strand_id
1 'polypeptide(L)'
;VVNLFFEDSTRTRNSFALAANRLSADIIEFTKKTSSVSKGESLLDTARNLEAMGIDIVVIRHGAGGAPKFLGRNINACVINAGDGFCEHPTQGLLDVYTIRKIKGTLEGLKIAIVGDIAHSRVARSDMWAMTKLGAEVIFVGPPTLMPSQVDRLPVKVSYSLDEVIEKVDVINMLRIQFERLGGNPFPSIREYSHYFGLTVERMKRAKPDILVMHPGPINRGLEMESEVA
;
A
#
# COMPACT_ATOMS: atom_id res chain seq x y z
N VAL A 1 12.37 -2.03 20.30
CA VAL A 1 11.79 -1.61 18.99
C VAL A 1 11.25 -0.20 19.11
N VAL A 2 11.45 0.67 18.11
CA VAL A 2 10.84 2.00 18.06
C VAL A 2 9.91 2.14 16.86
N ASN A 3 8.71 2.69 17.09
CA ASN A 3 7.76 3.06 16.05
C ASN A 3 7.91 4.56 15.74
N LEU A 4 8.60 4.89 14.66
CA LEU A 4 8.84 6.24 14.14
C LEU A 4 7.81 6.62 13.06
N PHE A 5 6.61 7.00 13.47
CA PHE A 5 5.54 7.41 12.56
C PHE A 5 5.44 8.94 12.44
N PHE A 6 5.89 9.46 11.29
CA PHE A 6 5.80 10.90 10.95
C PHE A 6 4.55 11.24 10.14
N GLU A 7 3.84 10.23 9.62
CA GLU A 7 2.52 10.34 9.00
C GLU A 7 1.51 9.52 9.80
N ASP A 8 0.24 9.94 9.73
CA ASP A 8 -0.84 9.25 10.42
C ASP A 8 -1.02 7.80 9.90
N SER A 9 -1.16 6.88 10.86
CA SER A 9 -1.51 5.48 10.60
C SER A 9 -2.04 4.80 11.86
N THR A 10 -3.29 4.35 11.82
CA THR A 10 -3.86 3.56 12.92
C THR A 10 -3.49 2.09 12.78
N ARG A 11 -3.79 1.49 11.62
CA ARG A 11 -3.65 0.04 11.40
C ARG A 11 -2.18 -0.41 11.46
N THR A 12 -1.32 0.21 10.66
CA THR A 12 0.09 -0.20 10.54
C THR A 12 0.83 -0.02 11.87
N ARG A 13 0.65 1.13 12.53
CA ARG A 13 1.31 1.41 13.82
C ARG A 13 0.91 0.38 14.88
N ASN A 14 -0.40 0.19 15.06
CA ASN A 14 -0.90 -0.73 16.08
C ASN A 14 -0.55 -2.19 15.75
N SER A 15 -0.50 -2.59 14.47
CA SER A 15 -0.09 -3.94 14.09
C SER A 15 1.38 -4.21 14.41
N PHE A 16 2.28 -3.24 14.19
CA PHE A 16 3.68 -3.38 14.56
C PHE A 16 3.86 -3.40 16.07
N ALA A 17 3.15 -2.55 16.80
CA ALA A 17 3.16 -2.58 18.26
C ALA A 17 2.69 -3.95 18.79
N LEU A 18 1.59 -4.49 18.25
CA LEU A 18 1.11 -5.81 18.63
C LEU A 18 2.10 -6.93 18.27
N ALA A 19 2.76 -6.85 17.10
CA ALA A 19 3.75 -7.81 16.68
C ALA A 19 4.98 -7.81 17.60
N ALA A 20 5.51 -6.63 17.95
CA ALA A 20 6.63 -6.50 18.87
C ALA A 20 6.27 -7.05 20.26
N ASN A 21 5.09 -6.71 20.80
CA ASN A 21 4.61 -7.24 22.07
C ASN A 21 4.49 -8.78 22.07
N ARG A 22 3.97 -9.36 20.97
CA ARG A 22 3.85 -10.82 20.81
C ARG A 22 5.21 -11.53 20.73
N LEU A 23 6.25 -10.80 20.33
CA LEU A 23 7.64 -11.27 20.32
C LEU A 23 8.38 -10.88 21.60
N SER A 24 7.67 -10.39 22.62
CA SER A 24 8.21 -9.95 23.91
C SER A 24 9.27 -8.84 23.80
N ALA A 25 9.18 -8.03 22.74
CA ALA A 25 10.07 -6.89 22.56
C ALA A 25 9.50 -5.63 23.22
N ASP A 26 10.36 -4.86 23.89
CA ASP A 26 10.01 -3.54 24.41
C ASP A 26 9.77 -2.54 23.27
N ILE A 27 8.75 -1.69 23.42
CA ILE A 27 8.31 -0.76 22.37
C ILE A 27 8.37 0.67 22.86
N ILE A 28 9.00 1.52 22.06
CA ILE A 28 8.96 2.97 22.21
C ILE A 28 8.08 3.54 21.10
N GLU A 29 7.02 4.25 21.49
CA GLU A 29 6.15 4.96 20.56
C GLU A 29 6.61 6.41 20.43
N PHE A 30 7.09 6.78 19.24
CA PHE A 30 7.46 8.16 18.95
C PHE A 30 6.26 8.91 18.37
N THR A 31 6.01 10.13 18.87
CA THR A 31 5.04 11.03 18.25
C THR A 31 5.70 12.36 17.90
N LYS A 32 5.53 12.80 16.63
CA LYS A 32 6.13 14.03 16.11
C LYS A 32 5.80 15.25 16.97
N LYS A 33 4.55 15.36 17.45
CA LYS A 33 4.04 16.51 18.23
C LYS A 33 4.78 16.73 19.54
N THR A 34 5.28 15.69 20.19
CA THR A 34 5.97 15.79 21.49
C THR A 34 7.48 15.63 21.38
N SER A 35 8.02 15.59 20.17
CA SER A 35 9.43 15.25 19.91
C SER A 35 10.27 16.48 19.56
N SER A 36 11.60 16.34 19.69
CA SER A 36 12.59 17.34 19.27
C SER A 36 12.58 17.65 17.77
N VAL A 37 11.93 16.81 16.95
CA VAL A 37 11.67 17.13 15.53
C VAL A 37 10.81 18.39 15.40
N SER A 38 9.89 18.65 16.34
CA SER A 38 9.13 19.91 16.37
C SER A 38 10.02 21.15 16.59
N LYS A 39 11.22 20.95 17.12
CA LYS A 39 12.25 21.98 17.35
C LYS A 39 13.30 22.02 16.22
N GLY A 40 13.08 21.29 15.13
CA GLY A 40 13.96 21.27 13.97
C GLY A 40 15.06 20.21 13.97
N GLU A 41 15.00 19.21 14.88
CA GLU A 41 15.91 18.07 14.84
C GLU A 41 15.77 17.29 13.52
N SER A 42 16.91 16.90 12.93
CA SER A 42 16.91 16.13 11.69
C SER A 42 16.45 14.69 11.94
N LEU A 43 15.89 14.04 10.91
CA LEU A 43 15.50 12.63 10.98
C LEU A 43 16.67 11.73 11.40
N LEU A 44 17.89 12.03 10.92
CA LEU A 44 19.08 11.25 11.25
C LEU A 44 19.47 11.43 12.71
N ASP A 45 19.44 12.65 13.22
CA ASP A 45 19.80 12.92 14.61
C ASP A 45 18.81 12.29 15.58
N THR A 46 17.49 12.37 15.29
CA THR A 46 16.47 11.65 16.05
C THR A 46 16.74 10.14 16.07
N ALA A 47 17.07 9.55 14.91
CA ALA A 47 17.35 8.11 14.81
C ALA A 47 18.63 7.71 15.56
N ARG A 48 19.70 8.51 15.49
CA ARG A 48 20.95 8.29 16.23
C ARG A 48 20.79 8.44 17.74
N ASN A 49 19.98 9.40 18.18
CA ASN A 49 19.68 9.57 19.59
C ASN A 49 18.94 8.36 20.14
N LEU A 50 17.98 7.82 19.39
CA LEU A 50 17.29 6.58 19.77
C LEU A 50 18.25 5.37 19.73
N GLU A 51 19.12 5.28 18.72
CA GLU A 51 20.14 4.24 18.64
C GLU A 51 21.09 4.25 19.84
N ALA A 52 21.51 5.43 20.30
CA ALA A 52 22.33 5.59 21.50
C ALA A 52 21.60 5.14 22.78
N MET A 53 20.27 5.08 22.78
CA MET A 53 19.45 4.51 23.85
C MET A 53 19.33 2.97 23.77
N GLY A 54 19.95 2.33 22.77
CA GLY A 54 19.99 0.88 22.64
C GLY A 54 18.82 0.26 21.87
N ILE A 55 18.25 0.96 20.88
CA ILE A 55 17.22 0.34 20.03
C ILE A 55 17.80 -0.65 19.01
N ASP A 56 17.13 -1.79 18.81
CA ASP A 56 17.54 -2.79 17.80
C ASP A 56 16.83 -2.62 16.44
N ILE A 57 15.58 -2.14 16.46
CA ILE A 57 14.71 -2.06 15.29
C ILE A 57 13.97 -0.72 15.27
N VAL A 58 14.00 -0.06 14.12
CA VAL A 58 13.23 1.13 13.77
C VAL A 58 12.16 0.76 12.75
N VAL A 59 10.89 0.88 13.14
CA VAL A 59 9.76 0.86 12.20
C VAL A 59 9.43 2.30 11.82
N ILE A 60 9.68 2.69 10.57
CA ILE A 60 9.52 4.08 10.13
C ILE A 60 8.42 4.23 9.09
N ARG A 61 7.58 5.26 9.27
CA ARG A 61 6.69 5.78 8.23
C ARG A 61 6.93 7.27 8.04
N HIS A 62 7.19 7.70 6.82
CA HIS A 62 7.63 9.06 6.53
C HIS A 62 7.09 9.58 5.19
N GLY A 63 6.80 10.88 5.09
CA GLY A 63 6.24 11.47 3.86
C GLY A 63 7.25 11.57 2.71
N ALA A 64 8.54 11.71 3.02
CA ALA A 64 9.60 11.70 2.01
C ALA A 64 9.94 10.28 1.56
N GLY A 65 9.86 10.03 0.25
CA GLY A 65 10.32 8.78 -0.36
C GLY A 65 11.81 8.55 -0.14
N GLY A 66 12.19 7.31 0.16
CA GLY A 66 13.56 6.92 0.43
C GLY A 66 14.05 7.16 1.85
N ALA A 67 13.25 7.78 2.74
CA ALA A 67 13.64 7.99 4.14
C ALA A 67 14.04 6.70 4.90
N PRO A 68 13.33 5.55 4.75
CA PRO A 68 13.75 4.30 5.37
C PRO A 68 15.10 3.79 4.84
N LYS A 69 15.32 3.92 3.53
CA LYS A 69 16.60 3.54 2.89
C LYS A 69 17.74 4.44 3.33
N PHE A 70 17.46 5.74 3.51
CA PHE A 70 18.42 6.69 4.06
C PHE A 70 18.79 6.30 5.49
N LEU A 71 17.81 6.03 6.37
CA LEU A 71 18.12 5.59 7.73
C LEU A 71 18.91 4.27 7.75
N GLY A 72 18.48 3.25 7.00
CA GLY A 72 19.16 1.95 6.97
C GLY A 72 20.60 1.98 6.44
N ARG A 73 21.06 3.11 5.88
CA ARG A 73 22.46 3.33 5.48
C ARG A 73 23.27 4.12 6.52
N ASN A 74 22.62 4.72 7.51
CA ASN A 74 23.24 5.70 8.40
C ASN A 74 23.12 5.35 9.89
N ILE A 75 22.39 4.29 10.23
CA ILE A 75 22.29 3.71 11.58
C ILE A 75 22.53 2.19 11.49
N ASN A 76 22.94 1.58 12.60
CA ASN A 76 23.15 0.13 12.76
C ASN A 76 21.86 -0.63 13.06
N ALA A 77 20.88 0.02 13.72
CA ALA A 77 19.58 -0.58 13.99
C ALA A 77 18.87 -1.02 12.69
N CYS A 78 18.14 -2.14 12.75
CA CYS A 78 17.38 -2.64 11.60
C CYS A 78 16.23 -1.69 11.26
N VAL A 79 16.09 -1.31 9.98
CA VAL A 79 15.04 -0.38 9.54
C VAL A 79 13.96 -1.11 8.75
N ILE A 80 12.73 -1.04 9.26
CA ILE A 80 11.52 -1.57 8.62
C ILE A 80 10.71 -0.39 8.03
N ASN A 81 10.48 -0.44 6.73
CA ASN A 81 9.63 0.54 6.05
C ASN A 81 8.13 0.22 6.28
N ALA A 82 7.46 1.08 7.04
CA ALA A 82 6.01 1.06 7.27
C ALA A 82 5.22 2.01 6.34
N GLY A 83 5.89 2.55 5.31
CA GLY A 83 5.36 3.42 4.27
C GLY A 83 6.24 4.65 4.06
N ASP A 84 6.72 4.89 2.83
CA ASP A 84 7.48 6.09 2.50
C ASP A 84 6.89 6.86 1.32
N GLY A 85 6.26 7.99 1.59
CA GLY A 85 5.58 8.81 0.57
C GLY A 85 4.67 7.98 -0.35
N PHE A 86 4.93 8.06 -1.65
CA PHE A 86 4.30 7.21 -2.69
C PHE A 86 5.24 6.12 -3.20
N CYS A 87 6.34 5.84 -2.50
CA CYS A 87 7.35 4.86 -2.89
C CYS A 87 6.88 3.43 -2.60
N GLU A 88 7.00 2.95 -1.37
CA GLU A 88 6.72 1.55 -1.04
C GLU A 88 5.96 1.41 0.30
N HIS A 89 5.22 0.32 0.45
CA HIS A 89 4.71 -0.19 1.72
C HIS A 89 4.91 -1.73 1.75
N PRO A 90 6.15 -2.20 1.96
CA PRO A 90 6.49 -3.61 1.73
C PRO A 90 5.72 -4.57 2.63
N THR A 91 5.43 -4.20 3.88
CA THR A 91 4.65 -5.07 4.77
C THR A 91 3.18 -5.21 4.38
N GLN A 92 2.61 -4.21 3.69
CA GLN A 92 1.28 -4.35 3.09
C GLN A 92 1.35 -5.34 1.92
N GLY A 93 2.33 -5.18 1.02
CA GLY A 93 2.48 -6.12 -0.10
C GLY A 93 2.78 -7.55 0.33
N LEU A 94 3.55 -7.75 1.40
CA LEU A 94 3.77 -9.08 1.98
C LEU A 94 2.49 -9.67 2.59
N LEU A 95 1.67 -8.86 3.25
CA LEU A 95 0.37 -9.29 3.78
C LEU A 95 -0.59 -9.67 2.64
N ASP A 96 -0.59 -8.91 1.55
CA ASP A 96 -1.48 -9.13 0.42
C ASP A 96 -1.08 -10.41 -0.34
N VAL A 97 0.22 -10.59 -0.62
CA VAL A 97 0.76 -11.85 -1.15
C VAL A 97 0.45 -13.04 -0.25
N TYR A 98 0.63 -12.90 1.07
CA TYR A 98 0.31 -13.96 2.03
C TYR A 98 -1.17 -14.34 1.96
N THR A 99 -2.06 -13.35 1.87
CA THR A 99 -3.51 -13.56 1.78
C THR A 99 -3.88 -14.31 0.50
N ILE A 100 -3.34 -13.88 -0.65
CA ILE A 100 -3.57 -14.55 -1.94
C ILE A 100 -3.05 -15.98 -1.88
N ARG A 101 -1.82 -16.19 -1.42
CA ARG A 101 -1.23 -17.54 -1.33
C ARG A 101 -2.02 -18.45 -0.40
N LYS A 102 -2.55 -17.92 0.71
CA LYS A 102 -3.37 -18.69 1.65
C LYS A 102 -4.70 -19.13 1.03
N ILE A 103 -5.32 -18.31 0.19
CA ILE A 103 -6.64 -18.57 -0.39
C ILE A 103 -6.54 -19.34 -1.71
N LYS A 104 -5.59 -18.98 -2.57
CA LYS A 104 -5.40 -19.54 -3.93
C LYS A 104 -4.30 -20.61 -4.01
N GLY A 105 -3.52 -20.82 -2.95
CA GLY A 105 -2.43 -21.80 -2.87
C GLY A 105 -1.10 -21.31 -3.48
N THR A 106 -1.15 -20.66 -4.64
CA THR A 106 0.02 -20.07 -5.33
C THR A 106 -0.34 -18.72 -5.95
N LEU A 107 0.67 -17.91 -6.29
CA LEU A 107 0.52 -16.73 -7.14
C LEU A 107 0.91 -17.02 -8.60
N GLU A 108 1.65 -18.09 -8.85
CA GLU A 108 2.16 -18.42 -10.18
C GLU A 108 1.01 -18.68 -11.15
N GLY A 109 1.01 -17.94 -12.27
CA GLY A 109 -0.02 -18.02 -13.29
C GLY A 109 -1.34 -17.31 -12.97
N LEU A 110 -1.51 -16.76 -11.75
CA LEU A 110 -2.70 -15.97 -11.42
C LEU A 110 -2.71 -14.64 -12.16
N LYS A 111 -3.89 -14.21 -12.59
CA LYS A 111 -4.14 -12.87 -13.13
C LYS A 111 -4.71 -11.98 -12.06
N ILE A 112 -3.99 -10.91 -11.71
CA ILE A 112 -4.33 -10.02 -10.60
C ILE A 112 -4.58 -8.62 -11.14
N ALA A 113 -5.82 -8.13 -11.02
CA ALA A 113 -6.12 -6.73 -11.31
C ALA A 113 -5.90 -5.88 -10.06
N ILE A 114 -5.13 -4.79 -10.19
CA ILE A 114 -5.01 -3.75 -9.16
C ILE A 114 -5.70 -2.50 -9.72
N VAL A 115 -6.75 -2.04 -9.03
CA VAL A 115 -7.71 -1.08 -9.59
C VAL A 115 -7.71 0.24 -8.79
N GLY A 116 -7.39 1.35 -9.45
CA GLY A 116 -7.63 2.70 -8.93
C GLY A 116 -6.50 3.69 -9.16
N ASP A 117 -6.12 4.45 -8.12
CA ASP A 117 -5.03 5.43 -8.21
C ASP A 117 -3.66 4.75 -8.13
N ILE A 118 -3.14 4.31 -9.27
CA ILE A 118 -1.86 3.59 -9.37
C ILE A 118 -0.67 4.54 -9.21
N ALA A 119 -0.76 5.76 -9.76
CA ALA A 119 0.30 6.74 -9.75
C ALA A 119 0.75 7.12 -8.32
N HIS A 120 -0.20 7.22 -7.39
CA HIS A 120 0.07 7.68 -6.02
C HIS A 120 -0.04 6.57 -4.96
N SER A 121 -0.21 5.31 -5.38
CA SER A 121 -0.34 4.17 -4.48
C SER A 121 0.97 3.44 -4.26
N ARG A 122 1.54 3.61 -3.07
CA ARG A 122 2.65 2.78 -2.57
C ARG A 122 2.26 1.31 -2.40
N VAL A 123 0.97 1.01 -2.21
CA VAL A 123 0.46 -0.37 -2.12
C VAL A 123 0.53 -1.03 -3.50
N ALA A 124 0.00 -0.37 -4.53
CA ALA A 124 0.03 -0.87 -5.91
C ALA A 124 1.46 -1.18 -6.36
N ARG A 125 2.42 -0.33 -5.99
CA ARG A 125 3.83 -0.53 -6.34
C ARG A 125 4.46 -1.72 -5.62
N SER A 126 4.27 -1.83 -4.30
CA SER A 126 4.77 -2.97 -3.52
C SER A 126 4.15 -4.28 -3.97
N ASP A 127 2.84 -4.28 -4.23
CA ASP A 127 2.10 -5.43 -4.73
C ASP A 127 2.60 -5.87 -6.10
N MET A 128 2.75 -4.92 -7.03
CA MET A 128 3.29 -5.21 -8.36
C MET A 128 4.63 -5.93 -8.25
N TRP A 129 5.60 -5.38 -7.51
CA TRP A 129 6.92 -6.00 -7.39
C TRP A 129 6.85 -7.39 -6.76
N ALA A 130 6.07 -7.56 -5.69
CA ALA A 130 5.98 -8.83 -4.98
C ALA A 130 5.24 -9.90 -5.79
N MET A 131 4.09 -9.56 -6.39
CA MET A 131 3.23 -10.49 -7.13
C MET A 131 3.87 -10.91 -8.46
N THR A 132 4.44 -9.97 -9.22
CA THR A 132 5.15 -10.31 -10.48
C THR A 132 6.37 -11.18 -10.22
N LYS A 133 7.12 -10.90 -9.14
CA LYS A 133 8.26 -11.72 -8.73
C LYS A 133 7.87 -13.16 -8.39
N LEU A 134 6.63 -13.38 -7.94
CA LEU A 134 6.07 -14.68 -7.58
C LEU A 134 5.30 -15.35 -8.74
N GLY A 135 5.40 -14.81 -9.96
CA GLY A 135 4.86 -15.43 -11.17
C GLY A 135 3.42 -15.07 -11.50
N ALA A 136 2.82 -14.09 -10.82
CA ALA A 136 1.50 -13.59 -11.19
C ALA A 136 1.59 -12.62 -12.38
N GLU A 137 0.57 -12.65 -13.23
CA GLU A 137 0.32 -11.63 -14.25
C GLU A 137 -0.46 -10.47 -13.61
N VAL A 138 0.24 -9.36 -13.33
CA VAL A 138 -0.39 -8.16 -12.75
C VAL A 138 -0.92 -7.25 -13.86
N ILE A 139 -2.15 -6.79 -13.68
CA ILE A 139 -2.85 -5.86 -14.57
C ILE A 139 -3.21 -4.62 -13.76
N PHE A 140 -2.67 -3.46 -14.16
CA PHE A 140 -3.12 -2.19 -13.63
C PHE A 140 -4.38 -1.72 -14.34
N VAL A 141 -5.36 -1.29 -13.56
CA VAL A 141 -6.66 -0.83 -14.05
C VAL A 141 -6.98 0.52 -13.44
N GLY A 142 -7.33 1.50 -14.28
CA GLY A 142 -7.66 2.83 -13.80
C GLY A 142 -7.68 3.85 -14.94
N PRO A 143 -8.14 5.08 -14.68
CA PRO A 143 -8.14 6.13 -15.69
C PRO A 143 -6.71 6.53 -16.07
N PRO A 144 -6.46 6.99 -17.30
CA PRO A 144 -5.13 7.42 -17.75
C PRO A 144 -4.49 8.47 -16.83
N THR A 145 -5.29 9.36 -16.22
CA THR A 145 -4.80 10.42 -15.32
C THR A 145 -4.28 9.90 -13.98
N LEU A 146 -4.59 8.65 -13.62
CA LEU A 146 -4.14 8.01 -12.38
C LEU A 146 -3.16 6.87 -12.64
N MET A 147 -2.62 6.78 -13.86
CA MET A 147 -1.54 5.87 -14.20
C MET A 147 -0.17 6.54 -14.02
N PRO A 148 0.87 5.79 -13.64
CA PRO A 148 2.22 6.33 -13.59
C PRO A 148 2.70 6.68 -15.00
N SER A 149 3.45 7.78 -15.14
CA SER A 149 3.89 8.31 -16.44
C SER A 149 4.75 7.36 -17.28
N GLN A 150 5.38 6.36 -16.65
CA GLN A 150 6.21 5.35 -17.29
C GLN A 150 5.67 3.95 -17.06
N VAL A 151 4.34 3.78 -17.06
CA VAL A 151 3.69 2.48 -16.81
C VAL A 151 4.19 1.39 -17.77
N ASP A 152 4.52 1.74 -19.02
CA ASP A 152 5.01 0.79 -20.04
C ASP A 152 6.39 0.18 -19.70
N ARG A 153 7.12 0.76 -18.75
CA ARG A 153 8.41 0.23 -18.27
C ARG A 153 8.27 -0.75 -17.11
N LEU A 154 7.05 -0.92 -16.60
CA LEU A 154 6.76 -1.77 -15.46
C LEU A 154 6.41 -3.19 -15.95
N PRO A 155 6.67 -4.24 -15.16
CA PRO A 155 6.39 -5.63 -15.55
C PRO A 155 4.91 -5.99 -15.40
N VAL A 156 4.02 -5.17 -15.98
CA VAL A 156 2.56 -5.26 -15.82
C VAL A 156 1.87 -5.08 -17.17
N LYS A 157 0.62 -5.56 -17.26
CA LYS A 157 -0.30 -5.12 -18.29
C LYS A 157 -1.09 -3.91 -17.80
N VAL A 158 -1.64 -3.15 -18.72
CA VAL A 158 -2.49 -2.00 -18.42
C VAL A 158 -3.85 -2.20 -19.10
N SER A 159 -4.91 -1.90 -18.36
CA SER A 159 -6.26 -1.75 -18.89
C SER A 159 -6.85 -0.43 -18.41
N TYR A 160 -7.62 0.22 -19.27
CA TYR A 160 -8.39 1.42 -18.89
C TYR A 160 -9.87 1.10 -18.64
N SER A 161 -10.22 -0.19 -18.57
CA SER A 161 -11.57 -0.69 -18.33
C SER A 161 -11.55 -1.88 -17.37
N LEU A 162 -12.25 -1.76 -16.25
CA LEU A 162 -12.45 -2.88 -15.33
C LEU A 162 -13.29 -3.98 -16.00
N ASP A 163 -14.25 -3.58 -16.83
CA ASP A 163 -15.18 -4.49 -17.50
C ASP A 163 -14.51 -5.42 -18.52
N GLU A 164 -13.35 -5.03 -19.06
CA GLU A 164 -12.58 -5.85 -20.01
C GLU A 164 -11.75 -6.95 -19.34
N VAL A 165 -11.47 -6.80 -18.04
CA VAL A 165 -10.58 -7.69 -17.28
C VAL A 165 -11.32 -8.55 -16.27
N ILE A 166 -12.47 -8.12 -15.78
CA ILE A 166 -13.17 -8.73 -14.63
C ILE A 166 -13.48 -10.22 -14.81
N GLU A 167 -13.82 -10.65 -16.02
CA GLU A 167 -14.11 -12.06 -16.34
C GLU A 167 -12.85 -12.94 -16.41
N LYS A 168 -11.66 -12.33 -16.50
CA LYS A 168 -10.40 -13.02 -16.81
C LYS A 168 -9.48 -13.16 -15.60
N VAL A 169 -9.66 -12.32 -14.58
CA VAL A 169 -8.80 -12.25 -13.40
C VAL A 169 -9.21 -13.22 -12.30
N ASP A 170 -8.25 -13.59 -11.46
CA ASP A 170 -8.42 -14.48 -10.30
C ASP A 170 -8.47 -13.71 -8.98
N VAL A 171 -7.90 -12.51 -8.98
CA VAL A 171 -7.86 -11.58 -7.85
C VAL A 171 -8.13 -10.15 -8.34
N ILE A 172 -8.97 -9.40 -7.60
CA ILE A 172 -9.18 -7.97 -7.79
C ILE A 172 -8.75 -7.27 -6.49
N ASN A 173 -7.70 -6.47 -6.55
CA ASN A 173 -7.27 -5.62 -5.45
C ASN A 173 -7.71 -4.17 -5.72
N MET A 174 -8.75 -3.75 -5.02
CA MET A 174 -9.30 -2.39 -5.12
C MET A 174 -8.46 -1.43 -4.26
N LEU A 175 -8.17 -0.25 -4.79
CA LEU A 175 -7.45 0.80 -4.09
C LEU A 175 -8.39 1.92 -3.65
N ARG A 176 -8.14 2.44 -2.46
CA ARG A 176 -8.77 3.67 -1.97
C ARG A 176 -8.32 4.85 -2.82
N ILE A 177 -9.26 5.66 -3.29
CA ILE A 177 -8.95 7.00 -3.81
C ILE A 177 -8.59 7.93 -2.65
N GLN A 178 -7.36 8.43 -2.66
CA GLN A 178 -6.81 9.32 -1.64
C GLN A 178 -6.86 10.76 -2.12
N PHE A 179 -8.03 11.40 -2.01
CA PHE A 179 -8.24 12.79 -2.44
C PHE A 179 -7.23 13.76 -1.82
N GLU A 180 -6.77 13.46 -0.59
CA GLU A 180 -5.75 14.22 0.11
C GLU A 180 -4.36 14.23 -0.59
N ARG A 181 -4.13 13.34 -1.55
CA ARG A 181 -2.87 13.22 -2.32
C ARG A 181 -2.95 13.72 -3.74
N LEU A 182 -4.17 13.92 -4.26
CA LEU A 182 -4.38 14.36 -5.64
C LEU A 182 -3.95 15.81 -5.83
N GLY A 183 -4.12 16.66 -4.82
CA GLY A 183 -3.78 18.08 -4.92
C GLY A 183 -4.54 18.75 -6.08
N GLY A 184 -3.81 19.29 -7.06
CA GLY A 184 -4.36 19.87 -8.29
C GLY A 184 -4.38 18.91 -9.50
N ASN A 185 -4.06 17.63 -9.32
CA ASN A 185 -4.02 16.67 -10.42
C ASN A 185 -5.44 16.40 -10.96
N PRO A 186 -5.58 16.21 -12.28
CA PRO A 186 -6.87 15.94 -12.90
C PRO A 186 -7.41 14.58 -12.43
N PHE A 187 -8.52 14.61 -11.71
CA PHE A 187 -9.31 13.44 -11.31
C PHE A 187 -10.63 13.46 -12.08
N PRO A 188 -11.09 12.33 -12.66
CA PRO A 188 -12.45 12.23 -13.20
C PRO A 188 -13.47 12.57 -12.11
N SER A 189 -14.70 12.92 -12.46
CA SER A 189 -15.70 13.12 -11.41
C SER A 189 -15.87 11.84 -10.58
N ILE A 190 -16.23 11.98 -9.29
CA ILE A 190 -16.54 10.84 -8.41
C ILE A 190 -17.54 9.87 -9.07
N ARG A 191 -18.54 10.44 -9.77
CA ARG A 191 -19.56 9.67 -10.49
C ARG A 191 -18.99 8.89 -11.66
N GLU A 192 -18.13 9.51 -12.48
CA GLU A 192 -17.46 8.83 -13.58
C GLU A 192 -16.54 7.72 -13.06
N TYR A 193 -15.73 8.02 -12.04
CA TYR A 193 -14.84 7.02 -11.46
C TYR A 193 -15.60 5.80 -10.93
N SER A 194 -16.63 6.02 -10.11
CA SER A 194 -17.47 4.95 -9.58
C SER A 194 -18.14 4.15 -10.70
N HIS A 195 -18.65 4.84 -11.72
CA HIS A 195 -19.31 4.18 -12.84
C HIS A 195 -18.36 3.30 -13.66
N TYR A 196 -17.15 3.75 -13.99
CA TYR A 196 -16.23 3.01 -14.88
C TYR A 196 -15.29 2.05 -14.15
N PHE A 197 -14.90 2.36 -12.91
CA PHE A 197 -13.86 1.65 -12.18
C PHE A 197 -14.32 1.12 -10.82
N GLY A 198 -15.49 1.53 -10.32
CA GLY A 198 -16.05 1.01 -9.09
C GLY A 198 -16.43 -0.47 -9.23
N LEU A 199 -16.13 -1.26 -8.20
CA LEU A 199 -16.54 -2.66 -8.13
C LEU A 199 -17.99 -2.74 -7.62
N THR A 200 -18.90 -3.00 -8.55
CA THR A 200 -20.35 -3.08 -8.30
C THR A 200 -20.83 -4.53 -8.19
N VAL A 201 -22.02 -4.73 -7.63
CA VAL A 201 -22.69 -6.04 -7.58
C VAL A 201 -22.87 -6.62 -8.99
N GLU A 202 -23.26 -5.82 -9.98
CA GLU A 202 -23.44 -6.27 -11.37
C GLU A 202 -22.12 -6.72 -12.01
N ARG A 203 -21.02 -6.01 -11.71
CA ARG A 203 -19.67 -6.42 -12.12
C ARG A 203 -19.26 -7.73 -11.47
N MET A 204 -19.55 -7.90 -10.19
CA MET A 204 -19.25 -9.13 -9.46
C MET A 204 -19.99 -10.36 -10.01
N LYS A 205 -21.18 -10.21 -10.59
CA LYS A 205 -21.89 -11.32 -11.29
C LYS A 205 -21.13 -11.84 -12.52
N ARG A 206 -20.26 -11.03 -13.11
CA ARG A 206 -19.43 -11.39 -14.28
C ARG A 206 -18.06 -11.93 -13.87
N ALA A 207 -17.64 -11.72 -12.63
CA ALA A 207 -16.37 -12.22 -12.14
C ALA A 207 -16.37 -13.76 -12.07
N LYS A 208 -15.19 -14.37 -12.01
CA LYS A 208 -15.07 -15.81 -11.81
C LYS A 208 -15.76 -16.24 -10.50
N PRO A 209 -16.37 -17.43 -10.44
CA PRO A 209 -17.05 -17.91 -9.22
C PRO A 209 -16.14 -17.96 -7.98
N ASP A 210 -14.84 -18.16 -8.16
CA ASP A 210 -13.85 -18.27 -7.09
C ASP A 210 -13.04 -16.97 -6.87
N ILE A 211 -13.43 -15.85 -7.49
CA ILE A 211 -12.69 -14.59 -7.44
C ILE A 211 -12.36 -14.16 -6.00
N LEU A 212 -11.12 -13.70 -5.78
CA LEU A 212 -10.73 -13.08 -4.52
C LEU A 212 -10.76 -11.55 -4.67
N VAL A 213 -11.56 -10.88 -3.84
CA VAL A 213 -11.58 -9.40 -3.75
C VAL A 213 -10.77 -8.96 -2.53
N MET A 214 -9.90 -7.98 -2.72
CA MET A 214 -9.02 -7.43 -1.69
C MET A 214 -9.09 -5.90 -1.68
N HIS A 215 -8.82 -5.31 -0.52
CA HIS A 215 -8.70 -3.87 -0.36
C HIS A 215 -7.87 -3.53 0.89
N PRO A 216 -6.85 -2.66 0.80
CA PRO A 216 -5.93 -2.37 1.92
C PRO A 216 -6.59 -1.56 3.06
N GLY A 217 -7.69 -0.88 2.75
CA GLY A 217 -8.50 -0.11 3.68
C GLY A 217 -7.89 1.26 4.04
N PRO A 218 -8.70 2.20 4.57
CA PRO A 218 -10.17 2.14 4.68
C PRO A 218 -10.85 2.26 3.31
N ILE A 219 -12.08 1.75 3.18
CA ILE A 219 -12.87 1.75 1.93
C ILE A 219 -13.77 2.99 1.89
N ASN A 220 -13.79 3.72 0.79
CA ASN A 220 -14.83 4.69 0.45
C ASN A 220 -15.99 3.96 -0.25
N ARG A 221 -17.00 3.58 0.53
CA ARG A 221 -18.18 2.86 0.03
C ARG A 221 -18.92 3.69 -1.02
N GLY A 222 -19.27 3.06 -2.14
CA GLY A 222 -19.95 3.67 -3.29
C GLY A 222 -19.03 4.42 -4.26
N LEU A 223 -17.73 4.54 -3.96
CA LEU A 223 -16.74 5.09 -4.90
C LEU A 223 -15.94 3.97 -5.57
N GLU A 224 -14.95 3.39 -4.90
CA GLU A 224 -14.20 2.26 -5.45
C GLU A 224 -14.92 0.92 -5.32
N MET A 225 -15.82 0.77 -4.34
CA MET A 225 -16.51 -0.50 -4.09
C MET A 225 -17.88 -0.26 -3.48
N GLU A 226 -18.90 -0.93 -4.00
CA GLU A 226 -20.25 -0.92 -3.43
C GLU A 226 -20.28 -1.58 -2.05
N SER A 227 -21.24 -1.16 -1.21
CA SER A 227 -21.30 -1.61 0.19
C SER A 227 -21.57 -3.10 0.30
N GLU A 228 -22.36 -3.63 -0.61
CA GLU A 228 -22.78 -5.02 -0.70
C GLU A 228 -21.63 -5.95 -1.12
N VAL A 229 -20.61 -5.40 -1.77
CA VAL A 229 -19.38 -6.12 -2.16
C VAL A 229 -18.33 -6.06 -1.04
N ALA A 230 -18.37 -5.02 -0.20
CA ALA A 230 -17.35 -4.65 0.78
C ALA A 230 -17.59 -5.17 2.21
#